data_AF-A0A3Q8Y2K4-F1
#
_entry.id   AF-A0A3Q8Y2K4-F1
#
_cell.length_a   1.000
_cell.length_b   1.000
_cell.length_c   1.000
_cell.angle_alpha   90.00
_cell.angle_beta   90.00
_cell.angle_gamma   90.00
#
_symmetry.space_group_name_H-M   'P 1'
#
loop_
_entity.id
_entity.type
_entity.pdbx_description
1 polymer ?
#
loop_
_entity_poly.entity_id
_entity_poly.type
_entity_poly.pdbx_seq_one_letter_code
_entity_poly.pdbx_strand_id
1 'polypeptide(L)' 'MTSDFAAAHLHLERACHYLRGDDETSSETRAALDPLIDAIVAAQYRRPSADVVEFPRTAKQR' A
#
# COMPACT_ATOMS: atom_id res chain seq x y z
N MET A 1 5.31 -10.69 -13.90
CA MET A 1 4.84 -11.19 -12.61
C MET A 1 4.51 -9.99 -11.74
N THR A 2 3.27 -9.82 -11.30
CA THR A 2 2.88 -8.74 -10.38
C THR A 2 2.93 -9.27 -8.95
N SER A 3 3.52 -8.51 -8.03
CA SER A 3 3.56 -8.87 -6.62
C SER A 3 2.16 -8.87 -6.01
N ASP A 4 1.88 -9.83 -5.11
CA ASP A 4 0.66 -9.84 -4.31
C ASP A 4 0.85 -8.98 -3.04
N PHE A 5 0.53 -7.69 -3.16
CA PHE A 5 0.64 -6.75 -2.05
C PHE A 5 -0.37 -7.03 -0.93
N ALA A 6 -1.51 -7.66 -1.23
CA ALA A 6 -2.51 -8.00 -0.21
C ALA A 6 -1.98 -9.11 0.71
N ALA A 7 -1.41 -10.16 0.14
CA ALA A 7 -0.78 -11.24 0.89
C ALA A 7 0.42 -10.70 1.70
N ALA A 8 1.28 -9.89 1.09
CA ALA A 8 2.43 -9.30 1.77
C ALA A 8 2.01 -8.46 2.99
N HIS A 9 1.00 -7.60 2.84
CA HIS A 9 0.47 -6.79 3.92
C HIS A 9 -0.04 -7.66 5.09
N LEU A 10 -0.88 -8.67 4.80
CA LEU A 10 -1.40 -9.59 5.81
C LEU A 10 -0.28 -10.30 6.60
N HIS A 11 0.79 -10.72 5.93
CA HIS A 11 1.89 -11.41 6.59
C HIS A 11 2.73 -10.46 7.48
N LEU A 12 2.90 -9.20 7.08
CA LEU A 12 3.60 -8.21 7.91
C LEU A 12 2.79 -7.82 9.15
N GLU A 13 1.46 -7.64 9.02
CA GLU A 13 0.60 -7.40 10.19
C GLU A 13 0.66 -8.57 11.18
N ARG A 14 0.68 -9.81 10.69
CA ARG A 14 0.87 -11.00 11.53
C ARG A 14 2.24 -11.02 12.20
N ALA A 15 3.30 -10.63 11.51
CA ALA A 15 4.63 -10.52 12.11
C ALA A 15 4.63 -9.49 13.25
N CYS A 16 4.04 -8.30 13.06
CA CYS A 16 3.86 -7.32 14.12
C CYS A 16 3.06 -7.88 15.31
N HIS A 17 2.03 -8.68 15.04
CA HIS A 17 1.25 -9.34 16.10
C HIS A 17 2.08 -10.33 16.93
N TYR A 18 2.97 -11.09 16.30
CA TYR A 18 3.83 -12.04 17.01
C TYR A 18 4.98 -11.37 17.77
N LEU A 19 5.44 -10.20 17.31
CA LEU A 19 6.52 -9.42 17.93
C LEU A 19 6.02 -8.49 19.05
N ARG A 20 4.96 -8.86 19.78
CA ARG A 20 4.41 -8.05 20.88
C ARG A 20 5.25 -8.08 22.16
N GLY A 21 6.37 -8.82 22.17
CA GLY A 21 7.30 -8.85 23.29
C GLY A 21 7.89 -7.48 23.58
N ASP A 22 8.27 -7.27 24.84
CA ASP A 22 8.91 -6.02 25.30
C ASP A 22 10.45 -6.06 25.16
N ASP A 23 11.00 -7.10 24.53
CA ASP A 23 12.43 -7.17 24.23
C ASP A 23 12.82 -6.19 23.12
N GLU A 24 14.07 -5.74 23.17
CA GLU A 24 14.64 -4.76 22.24
C GLU A 24 14.49 -5.21 20.78
N THR A 25 14.75 -6.49 20.49
CA THR A 25 14.62 -7.04 19.14
C THR A 25 13.18 -6.98 18.63
N SER A 26 12.19 -7.35 19.45
CA SER A 26 10.77 -7.23 19.12
C SER A 26 10.35 -5.77 18.89
N SER A 27 10.87 -4.83 19.69
CA SER A 27 10.62 -3.40 19.52
C SER A 27 11.21 -2.85 18.22
N GLU A 28 12.50 -3.07 17.98
CA GLU A 28 13.21 -2.62 16.79
C GLU A 28 12.65 -3.24 15.51
N THR A 29 12.31 -4.53 15.55
CA THR A 29 11.77 -5.22 14.39
C THR A 29 10.39 -4.66 14.03
N ARG A 30 9.50 -4.39 15.01
CA ARG A 30 8.22 -3.72 14.74
C ARG A 30 8.42 -2.34 14.13
N ALA A 31 9.35 -1.55 14.67
CA ALA A 31 9.67 -0.24 14.11
C ALA A 31 10.19 -0.31 12.66
N ALA A 32 10.92 -1.37 12.31
CA ALA A 32 11.37 -1.61 10.94
C ALA A 32 10.25 -2.11 10.00
N LEU A 33 9.23 -2.79 10.53
CA LEU A 33 8.08 -3.29 9.76
C LEU A 33 7.12 -2.16 9.35
N ASP A 34 6.95 -1.12 10.18
CA ASP A 34 6.07 0.02 9.89
C ASP A 34 6.30 0.65 8.49
N PRO A 35 7.52 1.10 8.11
CA PRO A 35 7.75 1.69 6.80
C PRO A 35 7.55 0.69 5.64
N LEU A 36 7.68 -0.63 5.89
CA LEU A 36 7.42 -1.66 4.88
C LEU A 36 5.92 -1.82 4.64
N ILE A 37 5.12 -1.82 5.72
CA ILE A 37 3.66 -1.85 5.64
C ILE A 37 3.17 -0.63 4.86
N ASP A 38 3.66 0.57 5.19
CA ASP A 38 3.31 1.80 4.47
C ASP A 38 3.61 1.72 2.97
N ALA A 39 4.80 1.22 2.60
CA ALA A 39 5.19 1.09 1.21
C ALA A 39 4.29 0.10 0.43
N ILE A 40 3.91 -1.01 1.07
CA ILE A 40 3.06 -2.03 0.46
C ILE A 40 1.62 -1.53 0.34
N VAL A 41 1.09 -0.85 1.35
CA VAL A 41 -0.24 -0.22 1.29
C VAL A 41 -0.27 0.82 0.18
N ALA A 42 0.75 1.68 0.09
CA ALA A 42 0.86 2.67 -0.98
C ALA A 42 0.88 2.01 -2.37
N ALA A 43 1.58 0.88 -2.53
CA ALA A 43 1.62 0.13 -3.78
C ALA A 43 0.28 -0.57 -4.08
N GLN A 44 -0.38 -1.15 -3.07
CA GLN A 44 -1.66 -1.86 -3.19
C GLN A 44 -2.78 -0.93 -3.67
N TYR A 45 -2.84 0.28 -3.11
CA TYR A 45 -3.88 1.26 -3.42
C TYR A 45 -3.44 2.30 -4.45
N ARG A 46 -2.28 2.12 -5.08
CA ARG A 46 -1.84 3.00 -6.16
C ARG A 46 -2.83 2.91 -7.30
N ARG A 47 -3.51 4.02 -7.59
CA ARG A 47 -4.42 4.10 -8.72
C ARG A 47 -3.64 3.81 -10.01
N PRO A 48 -4.14 2.95 -10.90
CA PRO A 48 -3.57 2.81 -12.24
C PRO A 48 -3.54 4.17 -12.92
N SER A 49 -2.54 4.43 -13.76
CA SER A 49 -2.57 5.60 -14.63
C SER A 49 -3.82 5.48 -15.51
N ALA A 50 -4.75 6.41 -15.35
CA ALA A 50 -5.95 6.49 -16.16
C ALA A 50 -5.75 7.55 -17.24
N ASP A 51 -6.21 7.26 -18.45
CA ASP A 51 -6.25 8.25 -19.52
C ASP A 51 -7.25 9.35 -19.17
N VAL A 52 -6.78 10.60 -19.19
CA VAL A 52 -7.63 11.77 -19.01
C VAL A 52 -8.37 12.00 -20.32
N VAL A 53 -9.70 11.77 -20.32
CA VAL A 53 -10.55 12.06 -21.48
C VAL A 53 -10.97 13.52 -21.43
N GLU A 54 -10.61 14.32 -22.45
CA GLU A 54 -11.04 15.71 -22.56
C GLU A 54 -12.55 15.81 -22.84
N PHE A 55 -13.22 16.70 -22.11
CA PHE A 55 -14.65 16.95 -22.32
C PHE A 55 -14.89 17.66 -23.67
N PRO A 56 -15.83 17.21 -24.52
CA PRO A 56 -16.07 17.83 -25.81
C PRO A 56 -16.52 19.28 -25.67
N ARG A 57 -15.75 20.24 -26.17
CA ARG A 57 -16.06 21.68 -26.10
C ARG A 57 -17.02 22.17 -27.20
N THR A 58 -17.64 21.28 -27.96
CA THR A 58 -18.47 21.62 -29.12
C THR A 58 -19.91 21.14 -28.97
N ALA A 59 -20.61 21.66 -27.96
CA ALA A 59 -22.03 21.93 -28.12
C ALA A 59 -22.19 23.31 -28.80
N LYS A 60 -21.87 23.38 -30.10
CA LYS A 60 -22.40 24.49 -30.93
C LYS A 60 -23.89 24.18 -31.12
N GLN A 61 -24.73 24.74 -30.25
CA GLN A 61 -26.15 24.91 -30.53
C GLN A 61 -26.26 25.79 -31.78
N ARG A 62 -26.85 25.23 -32.84
CA ARG A 62 -27.32 25.98 -34.01
C ARG A 62 -28.70 26.55 -33.69
#